data_AF-A0A443J6I0-F1
#
_entry.id   AF-A0A443J6I0-F1
#
_cell.length_a   1.000
_cell.length_b   1.000
_cell.length_c   1.000
_cell.angle_alpha   90.00
_cell.angle_beta   90.00
_cell.angle_gamma   90.00
#
_symmetry.space_group_name_H-M   'P 1'
#
loop_
_entity.id
_entity.type
_entity.pdbx_description
1 polymer ?
#
loop_
_entity_poly.entity_id
_entity_poly.type
_entity_poly.pdbx_seq_one_letter_code
_entity_poly.pdbx_strand_id
1 'polypeptide(L)' 'ATRAIGDWISFYNNRRPHQTPAMRTPAETCRSAA' A
#
# COMPACT_ATOMS: atom_id res chain seq x y z
N ALA A 1 12.31 -13.37 -10.75
CA ALA A 1 12.45 -11.90 -10.60
C ALA A 1 11.09 -11.19 -10.53
N THR A 2 10.16 -11.40 -11.47
CA THR A 2 8.88 -10.67 -11.55
C THR A 2 7.99 -10.76 -10.31
N ARG A 3 7.94 -11.93 -9.65
CA ARG A 3 7.15 -12.12 -8.42
C ARG A 3 7.62 -11.22 -7.27
N ALA A 4 8.93 -11.01 -7.13
CA ALA A 4 9.48 -10.18 -6.04
C ALA A 4 9.04 -8.71 -6.15
N ILE A 5 8.92 -8.20 -7.37
CA ILE A 5 8.44 -6.83 -7.62
C ILE A 5 6.94 -6.73 -7.31
N GLY A 6 6.14 -7.72 -7.71
CA GLY A 6 4.71 -7.77 -7.39
C GLY A 6 4.43 -7.86 -5.89
N ASP A 7 5.24 -8.64 -5.17
CA ASP A 7 5.17 -8.75 -3.71
C ASP A 7 5.52 -7.43 -3.03
N TRP A 8 6.60 -6.77 -3.48
CA TRP A 8 7.01 -5.46 -2.99
C TRP A 8 5.94 -4.38 -3.17
N ILE A 9 5.31 -4.34 -4.36
CA ILE A 9 4.22 -3.40 -4.65
C ILE A 9 3.01 -3.66 -3.74
N SER A 10 2.63 -4.93 -3.57
CA SER A 10 1.50 -5.31 -2.71
C SER A 10 1.78 -4.98 -1.25
N PHE A 11 3.01 -5.22 -0.80
CA PHE A 11 3.48 -4.86 0.54
C PHE A 11 3.35 -3.35 0.77
N TYR A 12 3.91 -2.50 -0.09
CA TYR A 12 3.87 -1.04 0.10
C TYR A 12 2.48 -0.42 0.02
N ASN A 13 1.59 -0.96 -0.81
CA ASN A 13 0.24 -0.43 -0.99
C ASN A 13 -0.70 -0.76 0.19
N ASN A 14 -0.46 -1.88 0.88
CA ASN A 14 -1.32 -2.36 1.95
C ASN A 14 -0.68 -2.23 3.34
N ARG A 15 0.66 -2.19 3.43
CA ARG A 15 1.40 -2.06 4.68
C ARG A 15 2.49 -1.00 4.52
N ARG A 16 2.34 0.12 5.22
CA ARG A 16 3.39 1.16 5.29
C ARG A 16 4.25 0.92 6.52
N PRO A 17 5.53 0.52 6.37
CA PRO A 17 6.44 0.40 7.50
C PRO A 17 6.78 1.76 8.17
N HIS A 18 6.47 2.89 7.53
CA HIS A 18 6.74 4.25 8.04
C HIS A 18 5.46 5.08 8.25
N GLN A 19 4.36 4.42 8.61
CA GLN A 19 3.07 5.09 8.73
C GLN A 19 3.04 6.04 9.93
N THR A 20 2.61 7.27 9.70
CA THR A 20 2.21 8.20 10.76
C THR A 20 0.77 7.83 11.19
N PRO A 21 0.41 7.88 12.49
CA PRO A 21 -0.81 7.27 13.02
C PRO A 21 -2.15 7.69 12.38
N ALA A 22 -2.19 8.80 11.63
CA ALA A 22 -3.39 9.34 11.01
C ALA A 22 -3.49 9.13 9.49
N MET A 23 -2.50 8.50 8.84
CA MET A 23 -2.46 8.44 7.37
C MET A 23 -3.03 7.12 6.84
N ARG A 24 -4.08 7.18 6.00
CA ARG A 24 -4.65 6.01 5.29
C ARG A 24 -3.69 5.45 4.25
N THR A 25 -3.78 4.15 3.97
CA THR A 25 -2.99 3.53 2.90
C THR A 25 -3.46 3.99 1.51
N PRO A 26 -2.60 3.97 0.48
CA PRO A 26 -3.01 4.29 -0.89
C PRO A 26 -4.18 3.43 -1.38
N ALA A 27 -4.22 2.16 -0.98
CA ALA A 27 -5.32 1.25 -1.31
C ALA A 27 -6.66 1.72 -0.70
N GLU A 28 -6.66 2.19 0.55
CA GLU A 28 -7.84 2.75 1.21
C GLU A 28 -8.30 4.07 0.56
N THR A 29 -7.37 4.93 0.16
CA THR A 29 -7.69 6.18 -0.55
C THR A 29 -8.30 5.89 -1.92
N CYS A 30 -7.72 4.97 -2.70
CA CYS A 30 -8.24 4.58 -4.01
C CYS A 30 -9.61 3.91 -3.92
N ARG A 31 -9.83 3.08 -2.90
CA ARG A 31 -11.14 2.46 -2.63
C ARG A 31 -12.22 3.49 -2.27
N SER A 32 -11.86 4.61 -1.66
CA SER A 32 -12.81 5.67 -1.28
C SER A 32 -13.17 6.62 -2.43
N ALA A 33 -12.54 6.47 -3.60
CA ALA A 33 -12.75 7.32 -4.77
C ALA A 33 -13.71 6.71 -5.82
N ALA A 34 -14.38 5.60 -5.49
CA ALA A 34 -15.41 4.93 -6.29
C ALA A 34 -16.80 5.21 -5.69
#